data_AF-A0A4Q2T864-F1
#
_entry.id   AF-A0A4Q2T864-F1
#
_cell.length_a   1.000
_cell.length_b   1.000
_cell.length_c   1.000
_cell.angle_alpha   90.00
_cell.angle_beta   90.00
_cell.angle_gamma   90.00
#
_symmetry.space_group_name_H-M   'P 1'
#
loop_
_entity.id
_entity.type
_entity.pdbx_description
1 polymer ?
#
loop_
_entity_poly.entity_id
_entity_poly.type
_entity_poly.pdbx_seq_one_letter_code
_entity_poly.pdbx_strand_id
1 'polypeptide(L)'
;MGFGDVVQRAIHKATVVPRLSAAATRAGLGPAGTVEVLRISQTALQAAATHGSGVPGRSNALRHFMWQAVLTARFGVEAAQSIAVAQEAGSPTRKDSGVDQHNNAAGQAYGAAHVGELTAGSPADAMAVLVPVALEMWESDELVWVRPH
;
A
#
# COMPACT_ATOMS: atom_id res chain seq x y z
N MET A 1 9.82 -23.74 -2.36
CA MET A 1 8.48 -23.14 -2.57
C MET A 1 7.53 -23.81 -1.61
N GLY A 2 7.25 -23.17 -0.47
CA GLY A 2 6.67 -23.83 0.72
C GLY A 2 5.17 -23.58 0.87
N PHE A 3 4.47 -24.57 1.44
CA PHE A 3 3.03 -24.60 1.75
C PHE A 3 2.46 -23.29 2.37
N GLY A 4 3.28 -22.51 3.09
CA GLY A 4 2.88 -21.22 3.65
C GLY A 4 2.52 -20.13 2.63
N ASP A 5 3.15 -20.16 1.44
CA ASP A 5 2.92 -19.19 0.36
C ASP A 5 1.52 -19.40 -0.28
N VAL A 6 1.05 -20.65 -0.32
CA VAL A 6 -0.30 -20.99 -0.84
C VAL A 6 -1.38 -20.53 0.13
N VAL A 7 -1.16 -20.70 1.44
CA VAL A 7 -2.11 -20.28 2.49
C VAL A 7 -2.18 -18.76 2.59
N GLN A 8 -1.06 -18.04 2.53
CA GLN A 8 -1.04 -16.58 2.48
C GLN A 8 -1.77 -16.04 1.24
N ARG A 9 -1.56 -16.62 0.05
CA ARG A 9 -2.29 -16.24 -1.17
C ARG A 9 -3.78 -16.50 -1.07
N ALA A 10 -4.20 -17.59 -0.41
CA ALA A 10 -5.61 -17.92 -0.21
C ALA A 10 -6.31 -16.95 0.77
N ILE A 11 -5.68 -16.62 1.89
CA ILE A 11 -6.19 -15.65 2.88
C ILE A 11 -6.27 -14.24 2.27
N HIS A 12 -5.25 -13.85 1.49
CA HIS A 12 -5.22 -12.58 0.76
C HIS A 12 -6.37 -12.51 -0.26
N LYS A 13 -6.62 -13.59 -1.01
CA LYS A 13 -7.75 -13.67 -1.96
C LYS A 13 -9.13 -13.70 -1.29
N ALA A 14 -9.27 -14.33 -0.13
CA ALA A 14 -10.57 -14.50 0.52
C ALA A 14 -11.05 -13.27 1.30
N THR A 15 -10.14 -12.42 1.77
CA THR A 15 -10.50 -11.31 2.69
C THR A 15 -10.04 -9.93 2.22
N VAL A 16 -8.89 -9.82 1.56
CA VAL A 16 -8.33 -8.53 1.11
C VAL A 16 -8.95 -8.11 -0.23
N VAL A 17 -9.04 -9.02 -1.20
CA VAL A 17 -9.59 -8.71 -2.53
C VAL A 17 -11.05 -8.24 -2.50
N PRO A 18 -11.99 -8.92 -1.80
CA PRO A 18 -13.38 -8.45 -1.72
C PRO A 18 -13.48 -7.10 -1.00
N ARG A 19 -12.65 -6.87 0.01
CA ARG A 19 -12.67 -5.65 0.83
C ARG A 19 -12.16 -4.44 0.06
N LEU A 20 -11.01 -4.56 -0.60
CA LEU A 20 -10.46 -3.51 -1.46
C LEU A 20 -11.39 -3.22 -2.63
N SER A 21 -12.02 -4.27 -3.20
CA SER A 21 -13.03 -4.08 -4.26
C SER A 21 -14.23 -3.28 -3.76
N ALA A 22 -14.79 -3.64 -2.60
CA ALA A 22 -15.90 -2.91 -2.01
C ALA A 22 -15.52 -1.46 -1.63
N ALA A 23 -14.27 -1.25 -1.17
CA ALA A 23 -13.76 0.07 -0.84
C ALA A 23 -13.60 0.96 -2.08
N ALA A 24 -13.03 0.41 -3.15
CA ALA A 24 -12.89 1.09 -4.44
C ALA A 24 -14.27 1.50 -4.99
N THR A 25 -15.26 0.60 -4.96
CA THR A 25 -16.63 0.91 -5.38
C THR A 25 -17.26 2.01 -4.51
N ARG A 26 -17.09 1.95 -3.17
CA ARG A 26 -17.58 3.00 -2.26
C ARG A 26 -16.89 4.35 -2.48
N ALA A 27 -15.64 4.34 -2.93
CA ALA A 27 -14.91 5.54 -3.34
C ALA A 27 -15.33 6.07 -4.72
N GLY A 28 -16.35 5.47 -5.36
CA GLY A 28 -16.86 5.90 -6.66
C GLY A 28 -16.08 5.35 -7.87
N LEU A 29 -15.15 4.43 -7.65
CA LEU A 29 -14.40 3.81 -8.75
C LEU A 29 -15.25 2.80 -9.51
N GLY A 30 -15.24 2.90 -10.84
CA GLY A 30 -15.82 1.89 -11.72
C GLY A 30 -14.99 0.59 -11.78
N PRO A 31 -15.46 -0.44 -12.50
CA PRO A 31 -14.81 -1.76 -12.54
C PRO A 31 -13.33 -1.72 -12.93
N ALA A 32 -12.95 -0.87 -13.89
CA ALA A 32 -11.57 -0.71 -14.31
C ALA A 32 -10.69 -0.11 -13.19
N GLY A 33 -11.19 0.89 -12.47
CA GLY A 33 -10.51 1.48 -11.31
C GLY A 33 -10.34 0.47 -10.18
N THR A 34 -11.37 -0.35 -9.92
CA THR A 34 -11.29 -1.42 -8.92
C THR A 34 -10.22 -2.46 -9.26
N VAL A 35 -10.14 -2.93 -10.51
CA VAL A 35 -9.08 -3.84 -10.96
C VAL A 35 -7.71 -3.20 -10.79
N GLU A 36 -7.59 -1.91 -11.08
CA GLU A 36 -6.34 -1.18 -10.97
C GLU A 36 -5.89 -1.01 -9.51
N VAL A 37 -6.81 -0.75 -8.57
CA VAL A 37 -6.53 -0.75 -7.12
C VAL A 37 -5.93 -2.09 -6.67
N LEU A 38 -6.49 -3.20 -7.14
CA LEU A 38 -5.99 -4.55 -6.81
C LEU A 38 -4.59 -4.78 -7.39
N ARG A 39 -4.34 -4.36 -8.64
CA ARG A 39 -3.01 -4.45 -9.26
C ARG A 39 -1.99 -3.64 -8.49
N ILE A 40 -2.28 -2.37 -8.18
CA ILE A 40 -1.40 -1.50 -7.40
C ILE A 40 -1.10 -2.13 -6.03
N SER A 41 -2.11 -2.65 -5.34
CA SER A 41 -1.92 -3.32 -4.05
C SER A 41 -0.99 -4.53 -4.16
N GLN A 42 -1.14 -5.34 -5.21
CA GLN A 42 -0.30 -6.52 -5.43
C GLN A 42 1.14 -6.12 -5.79
N THR A 43 1.32 -5.13 -6.66
CA THR A 43 2.64 -4.65 -7.06
C THR A 43 3.38 -3.99 -5.89
N ALA A 44 2.70 -3.19 -5.06
CA ALA A 44 3.28 -2.61 -3.84
C ALA A 44 3.72 -3.70 -2.86
N LEU A 45 2.91 -4.74 -2.67
CA LEU A 45 3.26 -5.88 -1.82
C LEU A 45 4.51 -6.60 -2.32
N GLN A 46 4.60 -6.86 -3.63
CA GLN A 46 5.75 -7.52 -4.24
C GLN A 46 7.02 -6.66 -4.12
N ALA A 47 6.94 -5.37 -4.45
CA ALA A 47 8.06 -4.45 -4.32
C ALA A 47 8.56 -4.38 -2.87
N ALA A 48 7.65 -4.22 -1.90
CA ALA A 48 8.03 -4.12 -0.50
C ALA A 48 8.56 -5.45 0.08
N ALA A 49 8.10 -6.60 -0.41
CA ALA A 49 8.67 -7.89 -0.04
C ALA A 49 10.11 -8.05 -0.57
N THR A 50 10.37 -7.62 -1.80
CA THR A 50 11.71 -7.64 -2.40
C THR A 50 12.67 -6.70 -1.67
N HIS A 51 12.29 -5.44 -1.51
CA HIS A 51 13.19 -4.38 -1.04
C HIS A 51 13.19 -4.18 0.47
N GLY A 52 12.13 -4.62 1.16
CA GLY A 52 11.99 -4.48 2.60
C GLY A 52 12.54 -5.65 3.43
N SER A 53 12.88 -6.78 2.79
CA SER A 53 13.26 -8.03 3.48
C SER A 53 14.47 -7.89 4.41
N GLY A 54 14.54 -8.74 5.44
CA GLY A 54 15.67 -8.79 6.38
C GLY A 54 15.69 -7.73 7.48
N VAL A 55 14.82 -6.71 7.42
CA VAL A 55 14.68 -5.68 8.45
C VAL A 55 13.25 -5.70 9.01
N PRO A 56 13.07 -5.86 10.34
CA PRO A 56 11.75 -5.83 10.96
C PRO A 56 10.98 -4.55 10.62
N GLY A 57 9.69 -4.68 10.29
CA GLY A 57 8.80 -3.56 10.00
C GLY A 57 8.95 -2.90 8.62
N ARG A 58 10.15 -2.95 8.00
CA ARG A 58 10.46 -2.24 6.75
C ARG A 58 9.54 -2.60 5.59
N SER A 59 9.33 -3.89 5.33
CA SER A 59 8.41 -4.33 4.27
C SER A 59 6.97 -3.83 4.47
N ASN A 60 6.50 -3.68 5.71
CA ASN A 60 5.16 -3.15 5.94
C ASN A 60 5.12 -1.63 5.69
N ALA A 61 6.10 -0.90 6.23
CA ALA A 61 6.19 0.55 6.09
C ALA A 61 6.30 0.99 4.62
N LEU A 62 7.22 0.37 3.87
CA LEU A 62 7.38 0.59 2.42
C LEU A 62 6.08 0.30 1.67
N ARG A 63 5.41 -0.83 1.97
CA ARG A 63 4.15 -1.21 1.30
C ARG A 63 3.09 -0.13 1.47
N HIS A 64 2.86 0.34 2.70
CA HIS A 64 1.84 1.34 3.02
C HIS A 64 2.11 2.67 2.33
N PHE A 65 3.35 3.16 2.42
CA PHE A 65 3.79 4.37 1.74
C PHE A 65 3.56 4.29 0.21
N MET A 66 4.15 3.29 -0.45
CA MET A 66 4.11 3.20 -1.90
C MET A 66 2.68 2.97 -2.43
N TRP A 67 1.92 2.11 -1.75
CA TRP A 67 0.53 1.84 -2.11
C TRP A 67 -0.32 3.10 -2.08
N GLN A 68 -0.22 3.89 -1.00
CA GLN A 68 -1.01 5.11 -0.85
C GLN A 68 -0.55 6.26 -1.74
N ALA A 69 0.75 6.35 -2.04
CA ALA A 69 1.26 7.30 -3.02
C ALA A 69 0.65 7.09 -4.40
N VAL A 70 0.66 5.85 -4.91
CA VAL A 70 0.11 5.54 -6.24
C VAL A 70 -1.42 5.68 -6.26
N LEU A 71 -2.12 5.23 -5.21
CA LEU A 71 -3.57 5.42 -5.13
C LEU A 71 -3.96 6.89 -5.13
N THR A 72 -3.22 7.73 -4.40
CA THR A 72 -3.50 9.17 -4.32
C THR A 72 -3.24 9.85 -5.65
N ALA A 73 -2.13 9.53 -6.30
CA ALA A 73 -1.80 10.11 -7.60
C ALA A 73 -2.84 9.75 -8.68
N ARG A 74 -3.36 8.52 -8.66
CA ARG A 74 -4.25 7.99 -9.72
C ARG A 74 -5.73 8.26 -9.48
N PHE A 75 -6.16 8.27 -8.22
CA PHE A 75 -7.58 8.32 -7.86
C PHE A 75 -7.93 9.50 -6.94
N GLY A 76 -6.94 10.30 -6.55
CA GLY A 76 -7.12 11.40 -5.62
C GLY A 76 -7.06 10.96 -4.16
N VAL A 77 -6.83 11.94 -3.29
CA VAL A 77 -6.62 11.74 -1.85
C VAL A 77 -7.84 11.14 -1.15
N GLU A 78 -9.06 11.55 -1.52
CA GLU A 78 -10.29 11.07 -0.90
C GLU A 78 -10.50 9.56 -1.15
N ALA A 79 -10.27 9.10 -2.39
CA ALA A 79 -10.38 7.69 -2.74
C ALA A 79 -9.31 6.87 -2.01
N ALA A 80 -8.06 7.35 -1.99
CA ALA A 80 -6.96 6.68 -1.30
C ALA A 80 -7.24 6.52 0.21
N GLN A 81 -7.74 7.58 0.86
CA GLN A 81 -8.13 7.56 2.28
C GLN A 81 -9.28 6.59 2.56
N SER A 82 -10.33 6.61 1.73
CA SER A 82 -11.47 5.69 1.85
C SER A 82 -11.01 4.23 1.75
N ILE A 83 -10.12 3.94 0.81
CA ILE A 83 -9.54 2.61 0.62
C ILE A 83 -8.63 2.22 1.80
N ALA A 84 -7.82 3.14 2.31
CA ALA A 84 -6.97 2.90 3.49
C ALA A 84 -7.81 2.54 4.73
N VAL A 85 -8.82 3.36 5.03
CA VAL A 85 -9.74 3.13 6.17
C VAL A 85 -10.43 1.78 6.05
N ALA A 86 -10.89 1.42 4.85
CA ALA A 86 -11.52 0.14 4.62
C ALA A 86 -10.56 -1.04 4.85
N GLN A 87 -9.29 -0.91 4.47
CA GLN A 87 -8.27 -1.93 4.71
C GLN A 87 -8.01 -2.12 6.21
N GLU A 88 -7.87 -1.01 6.95
CA GLU A 88 -7.64 -1.00 8.41
C GLU A 88 -8.81 -1.60 9.20
N ALA A 89 -10.06 -1.36 8.79
CA ALA A 89 -11.25 -1.92 9.43
C ALA A 89 -11.27 -3.46 9.42
N GLY A 90 -10.49 -4.08 8.54
CA GLY A 90 -10.36 -5.53 8.43
C GLY A 90 -9.15 -6.12 9.15
N SER A 91 -8.32 -5.31 9.81
CA SER A 91 -7.13 -5.76 10.55
C SER A 91 -7.49 -6.10 12.01
N PRO A 92 -7.10 -7.29 12.52
CA PRO A 92 -7.50 -7.74 13.86
C PRO A 92 -6.81 -7.02 15.03
N THR A 93 -5.79 -6.18 14.79
CA THR A 93 -4.95 -5.53 15.83
C THR A 93 -5.03 -3.99 15.75
N ARG A 94 -5.70 -3.35 16.71
CA ARG A 94 -5.83 -1.87 16.80
C ARG A 94 -4.52 -1.12 17.08
N LYS A 95 -3.48 -1.77 17.62
CA LYS A 95 -2.17 -1.13 17.90
C LYS A 95 -1.28 -0.97 16.65
N ASP A 96 -1.55 -1.74 15.59
CA ASP A 96 -0.86 -1.62 14.30
C ASP A 96 -1.34 -0.42 13.48
N SER A 97 -2.58 0.04 13.71
CA SER A 97 -3.25 0.97 12.80
C SER A 97 -2.68 2.39 12.81
N GLY A 98 -2.02 2.83 13.88
CA GLY A 98 -1.42 4.18 13.94
C GLY A 98 -0.16 4.32 13.08
N VAL A 99 0.68 3.28 13.07
CA VAL A 99 1.89 3.20 12.24
C VAL A 99 1.52 3.12 10.76
N ASP A 100 0.55 2.27 10.43
CA ASP A 100 0.06 2.12 9.07
C ASP A 100 -0.61 3.41 8.59
N GLN A 101 -1.39 4.09 9.43
CA GLN A 101 -1.95 5.41 9.14
C GLN A 101 -0.88 6.48 8.86
N HIS A 102 0.20 6.53 9.65
CA HIS A 102 1.29 7.47 9.44
C HIS A 102 1.96 7.23 8.07
N ASN A 103 2.35 5.99 7.78
CA ASN A 103 2.98 5.64 6.52
C ASN A 103 2.04 5.85 5.33
N ASN A 104 0.74 5.58 5.50
CA ASN A 104 -0.30 5.89 4.52
C ASN A 104 -0.38 7.39 4.25
N ALA A 105 -0.37 8.23 5.28
CA ALA A 105 -0.44 9.69 5.16
C ALA A 105 0.80 10.26 4.45
N ALA A 106 2.00 9.75 4.78
CA ALA A 106 3.23 10.09 4.08
C ALA A 106 3.14 9.74 2.59
N GLY A 107 2.63 8.54 2.27
CA GLY A 107 2.36 8.13 0.90
C GLY A 107 1.38 9.06 0.18
N GLN A 108 0.25 9.41 0.82
CA GLN A 108 -0.74 10.32 0.25
C GLN A 108 -0.16 11.70 -0.06
N ALA A 109 0.61 12.27 0.87
CA ALA A 109 1.27 13.57 0.66
C ALA A 109 2.24 13.52 -0.53
N TYR A 110 3.08 12.47 -0.60
CA TYR A 110 4.00 12.29 -1.72
C TYR A 110 3.24 12.12 -3.05
N GLY A 111 2.19 11.29 -3.06
CA GLY A 111 1.39 11.02 -4.24
C GLY A 111 0.68 12.26 -4.80
N ALA A 112 0.16 13.11 -3.91
CA ALA A 112 -0.46 14.38 -4.29
C ALA A 112 0.56 15.37 -4.90
N ALA A 113 1.82 15.35 -4.42
CA ALA A 113 2.88 16.21 -4.95
C ALA A 113 3.47 15.70 -6.29
N HIS A 114 3.40 14.40 -6.57
CA HIS A 114 4.08 13.76 -7.71
C HIS A 114 3.11 13.09 -8.70
N VAL A 115 1.92 13.66 -8.90
CA VAL A 115 0.86 13.09 -9.75
C VAL A 115 1.37 12.74 -11.15
N GLY A 116 2.10 13.64 -11.80
CA GLY A 116 2.57 13.44 -13.18
C GLY A 116 3.49 12.22 -13.33
N GLU A 117 4.36 11.97 -12.36
CA GLU A 117 5.29 10.85 -12.37
C GLU A 117 4.60 9.52 -12.05
N LEU A 118 3.73 9.50 -11.05
CA LEU A 118 3.10 8.26 -10.55
C LEU A 118 1.88 7.80 -11.36
N THR A 119 1.34 8.69 -12.20
CA THR A 119 0.30 8.35 -13.17
C THR A 119 0.87 7.88 -14.50
N ALA A 120 2.15 8.10 -14.76
CA ALA A 120 2.81 7.62 -15.97
C ALA A 120 3.00 6.09 -15.91
N GLY A 121 2.62 5.41 -17.00
CA GLY A 121 2.91 3.99 -17.19
C GLY A 121 2.18 3.05 -16.24
N SER A 122 2.79 1.89 -16.03
CA SER A 122 2.21 0.79 -15.25
C SER A 122 2.41 0.99 -13.73
N PRO A 123 1.65 0.28 -12.88
CA PRO A 123 1.95 0.25 -11.44
C PRO A 123 3.38 -0.18 -11.12
N ALA A 124 4.00 -1.04 -11.94
CA ALA A 124 5.38 -1.47 -11.72
C ALA A 124 6.38 -0.32 -11.95
N ASP A 125 6.14 0.52 -12.96
CA ASP A 125 6.95 1.71 -13.22
C ASP A 125 6.85 2.70 -12.05
N ALA A 126 5.63 2.91 -11.53
CA ALA A 126 5.42 3.74 -10.34
C ALA A 126 6.13 3.17 -9.10
N MET A 127 6.14 1.84 -8.89
CA MET A 127 6.92 1.25 -7.79
C MET A 127 8.42 1.41 -8.00
N ALA A 128 8.93 1.31 -9.23
CA ALA A 128 10.35 1.49 -9.51
C ALA A 128 10.84 2.90 -9.15
N VAL A 129 9.99 3.91 -9.36
CA VAL A 129 10.21 5.29 -8.89
C VAL A 129 10.15 5.38 -7.36
N LEU A 130 9.14 4.77 -6.74
CA LEU A 130 8.87 4.94 -5.31
C LEU A 130 9.79 4.12 -4.39
N VAL A 131 10.37 3.01 -4.85
CA VAL A 131 11.26 2.18 -4.03
C VAL A 131 12.45 2.95 -3.46
N PRO A 132 13.28 3.68 -4.24
CA PRO A 132 14.39 4.45 -3.67
C PRO A 132 13.91 5.51 -2.68
N VAL A 133 12.80 6.20 -2.96
CA VAL A 133 12.21 7.20 -2.05
C VAL A 133 11.76 6.56 -0.74
N ALA A 134 11.05 5.43 -0.81
CA ALA A 134 10.56 4.73 0.36
C ALA A 134 11.70 4.18 1.23
N LEU A 135 12.81 3.78 0.61
CA LEU A 135 14.03 3.39 1.32
C LEU A 135 14.70 4.59 1.98
N GLU A 136 14.82 5.72 1.29
CA GLU A 136 15.37 6.96 1.88
C GLU A 136 14.54 7.42 3.08
N MET A 137 13.21 7.47 2.95
CA MET A 137 12.31 7.83 4.04
C MET A 137 12.34 6.81 5.20
N TRP A 138 12.66 5.56 4.93
CA TRP A 138 12.90 4.57 5.98
C TRP A 138 14.20 4.85 6.73
N GLU A 139 15.30 5.12 6.02
CA GLU A 139 16.60 5.42 6.62
C GLU A 139 16.59 6.77 7.37
N SER A 140 15.71 7.70 7.03
CA SER A 140 15.52 8.98 7.73
C SER A 140 14.53 8.93 8.90
N ASP A 141 14.02 7.74 9.27
CA ASP A 141 12.98 7.55 10.29
C ASP A 141 11.64 8.28 9.99
N GLU A 142 11.41 8.72 8.75
CA GLU A 142 10.14 9.30 8.31
C GLU A 142 9.05 8.24 8.14
N LEU A 143 9.43 7.03 7.72
CA LEU A 143 8.56 5.86 7.77
C LEU A 143 8.75 5.13 9.10
N VAL A 144 7.64 4.84 9.77
CA VAL A 144 7.65 4.29 11.13
C VAL A 144 7.24 2.83 11.17
N TRP A 145 7.61 2.13 12.23
CA TRP A 145 7.23 0.73 12.47
C TRP A 145 7.09 0.43 13.96
N VAL A 146 6.37 -0.65 14.29
CA VAL A 146 6.20 -1.11 15.68
C VAL A 146 7.46 -1.83 16.15
N ARG A 147 8.23 -1.21 17.05
CA ARG A 147 9.40 -1.86 17.68
C ARG A 147 8.92 -2.92 18.68
N PRO A 148 9.40 -4.18 18.62
CA PRO A 148 9.13 -5.16 19.66
C PRO A 148 9.78 -4.69 20.96
N HIS A 149 9.01 -4.71 22.05
CA HIS A 149 9.47 -4.43 23.41
C HIS A 149 10.27 -5.60 23.98
#